data_AF-A0A1V9ZY92-F1
#
_entry.id   AF-A0A1V9ZY92-F1
#
_cell.length_a   1.000
_cell.length_b   1.000
_cell.length_c   1.000
_cell.angle_alpha   90.00
_cell.angle_beta   90.00
_cell.angle_gamma   90.00
#
_symmetry.space_group_name_H-M   'P 1'
#
loop_
_entity.id
_entity.type
_entity.pdbx_description
1 polymer ?
#
loop_
_entity_poly.entity_id
_entity_poly.type
_entity_poly.pdbx_seq_one_letter_code
_entity_poly.pdbx_strand_id
1 'polypeptide(L)'
;MNSQSQDYELGQVLQRYVEDIARNPMHRRVAGRIGTLLLMSKSEIGMNDSIVLGILAIYNNVLTNCVNGKSWSCHFEPWIHTTIAQVEKNPANVAPYLLDVVYECTKELVQVLYSLYPVVIQSYWPSSSSFAMPMQSLLAENVPESATTSLTTSMKWLRTLSLKLIQVCLDLGTTPVIVTTALAATSNLACIPGEDNEALIIKELQLHITRSISYSQIPQLLAPLFSAIDQAKAQVFLPFAYDCIVGKQLTHFLQVVPFMDADNLFSLGLLGITHYNIDINLSCHRSIRMLILQRRPNIKTPEMAAVYMKHLLNNYPTTTSMEILTTSLGYILSVDNEGVTRFCGIQLQNAIRERLKVSRDDALPLVRLLFELIKIVPLESTAYLLRIVEQVVFLDPGLQTTLFDAISTACEASRRTILTEWYLSFYQQLSTAPSML
;
A
#
# COMPACT_ATOMS: atom_id res chain seq x y z
N MET A 1 52.09 5.82 27.09
CA MET A 1 51.87 4.49 26.48
C MET A 1 50.78 3.83 27.34
N ASN A 2 49.50 3.70 26.99
CA ASN A 2 48.88 3.25 25.75
C ASN A 2 47.35 3.55 25.71
N SER A 3 46.88 4.79 25.85
CA SER A 3 45.46 5.06 25.55
C SER A 3 45.21 5.08 24.04
N GLN A 4 46.06 5.79 23.28
CA GLN A 4 45.93 5.90 21.84
C GLN A 4 46.14 4.59 21.05
N SER A 5 46.90 3.61 21.58
CA SER A 5 47.05 2.31 20.91
C SER A 5 45.87 1.37 21.18
N GLN A 6 45.27 1.47 22.37
CA GLN A 6 44.07 0.71 22.72
C GLN A 6 42.84 1.21 21.95
N ASP A 7 42.73 2.52 21.77
CA ASP A 7 41.66 3.13 20.98
C ASP A 7 41.76 2.75 19.49
N TYR A 8 42.98 2.65 18.96
CA TYR A 8 43.24 2.24 17.58
C TYR A 8 42.95 0.73 17.34
N GLU A 9 43.34 -0.14 18.28
CA GLU A 9 43.01 -1.57 18.22
C GLU A 9 41.51 -1.82 18.35
N LEU A 10 40.83 -1.09 19.23
CA LEU A 10 39.38 -1.15 19.39
C LEU A 10 38.66 -0.70 18.10
N GLY A 11 39.11 0.38 17.46
CA GLY A 11 38.57 0.87 16.18
C GLY A 11 38.67 -0.18 15.06
N GLN A 12 39.81 -0.86 14.92
CA GLN A 12 39.98 -1.92 13.92
C GLN A 12 39.11 -3.15 14.17
N VAL A 13 38.93 -3.53 15.44
CA VAL A 13 38.04 -4.65 15.82
C VAL A 13 36.59 -4.31 15.54
N LEU A 14 36.15 -3.08 15.87
CA LEU A 14 34.80 -2.60 15.58
C LEU A 14 34.55 -2.56 14.07
N GLN A 15 35.51 -2.10 13.26
CA GLN A 15 35.40 -2.04 11.81
C GLN A 15 35.23 -3.44 11.18
N ARG A 16 36.04 -4.42 11.59
CA ARG A 16 35.89 -5.82 11.14
C ARG A 16 34.54 -6.41 11.55
N TYR A 17 34.09 -6.09 12.77
CA TYR A 17 32.82 -6.58 13.27
C TYR A 17 31.62 -5.97 12.50
N VAL A 18 31.72 -4.70 12.09
CA VAL A 18 30.73 -4.03 11.21
C VAL A 18 30.64 -4.72 9.85
N GLU A 19 31.77 -5.09 9.25
CA GLU A 19 31.80 -5.84 7.99
C GLU A 19 31.14 -7.22 8.11
N ASP A 20 31.33 -7.91 9.24
CA ASP A 20 30.72 -9.20 9.51
C ASP A 20 29.20 -9.11 9.82
N ILE A 21 28.75 -8.06 10.51
CA ILE A 21 27.33 -7.78 10.78
C ILE A 21 26.54 -7.56 9.48
N ALA A 22 27.17 -6.95 8.46
CA ALA A 22 26.57 -6.75 7.15
C ALA A 22 26.15 -8.08 6.51
N ARG A 23 26.92 -9.14 6.79
CA ARG A 23 26.79 -10.45 6.14
C ARG A 23 25.89 -11.42 6.90
N ASN A 24 25.56 -11.17 8.17
CA ASN A 24 24.89 -12.17 9.00
C ASN A 24 23.88 -11.59 10.02
N PRO A 25 22.56 -11.91 9.90
CA PRO A 25 21.51 -11.31 10.74
C PRO A 25 21.56 -11.72 12.22
N MET A 26 22.10 -12.90 12.57
CA MET A 26 22.27 -13.33 13.98
C MET A 26 23.21 -12.41 14.77
N HIS A 27 24.20 -11.81 14.10
CA HIS A 27 25.14 -10.88 14.75
C HIS A 27 24.54 -9.51 15.05
N ARG A 28 23.40 -9.14 14.42
CA ARG A 28 22.77 -7.82 14.59
C ARG A 28 22.18 -7.59 15.98
N ARG A 29 21.55 -8.61 16.59
CA ARG A 29 21.02 -8.48 17.97
C ARG A 29 22.13 -8.31 19.01
N VAL A 30 23.23 -9.04 18.81
CA VAL A 30 24.43 -8.91 19.65
C VAL A 30 25.08 -7.54 19.41
N ALA A 31 25.17 -7.09 18.16
CA ALA A 31 25.68 -5.78 17.78
C ALA A 31 24.84 -4.63 18.36
N GLY A 32 23.51 -4.73 18.33
CA GLY A 32 22.62 -3.74 18.94
C GLY A 32 22.79 -3.64 20.46
N ARG A 33 23.06 -4.76 21.15
CA ARG A 33 23.38 -4.78 22.58
C ARG A 33 24.74 -4.15 22.87
N ILE A 34 25.77 -4.49 22.07
CA ILE A 34 27.10 -3.89 22.17
C ILE A 34 27.01 -2.38 21.93
N GLY A 35 26.33 -1.95 20.88
CA GLY A 35 26.09 -0.54 20.60
C GLY A 35 25.33 0.14 21.75
N THR A 36 24.34 -0.50 22.35
CA THR A 36 23.61 0.06 23.51
C THR A 36 24.55 0.30 24.69
N LEU A 37 25.47 -0.63 24.98
CA LEU A 37 26.48 -0.48 26.02
C LEU A 37 27.45 0.67 25.71
N LEU A 38 27.84 0.85 24.45
CA LEU A 38 28.67 1.96 23.98
C LEU A 38 27.95 3.31 24.07
N LEU A 39 26.66 3.37 23.77
CA LEU A 39 25.86 4.58 23.92
C LEU A 39 25.71 4.98 25.40
N MET A 40 25.63 4.00 26.30
CA MET A 40 25.48 4.21 27.74
C MET A 40 26.78 4.57 28.46
N SER A 41 27.95 4.20 27.92
CA SER A 41 29.25 4.42 28.57
C SER A 41 29.73 5.89 28.57
N LYS A 42 29.01 6.82 27.92
CA LYS A 42 29.37 8.26 27.76
C LYS A 42 30.81 8.50 27.26
N SER A 43 31.50 7.49 26.76
CA SER A 43 32.87 7.57 26.29
C SER A 43 32.87 8.09 24.85
N GLU A 44 33.34 9.32 24.65
CA GLU A 44 33.53 9.96 23.35
C GLU A 44 34.46 9.15 22.39
N ILE A 45 35.24 8.22 22.96
CA ILE A 45 36.35 7.51 22.33
C ILE A 45 35.92 6.43 21.29
N GLY A 46 34.64 6.05 21.20
CA GLY A 46 34.18 5.07 20.20
C GLY A 46 33.27 5.62 19.10
N MET A 47 33.00 6.93 19.08
CA MET A 47 31.77 7.47 18.48
C MET A 47 31.84 7.84 16.99
N ASN A 48 33.03 8.05 16.44
CA ASN A 48 33.18 8.37 15.01
C ASN A 48 33.30 7.13 14.13
N ASP A 49 33.76 6.00 14.69
CA ASP A 49 34.23 4.87 13.89
C ASP A 49 33.19 3.76 13.67
N SER A 50 32.01 3.82 14.31
CA SER A 50 30.97 2.81 14.06
C SER A 50 29.53 3.31 14.22
N ILE A 51 29.14 4.26 13.36
CA ILE A 51 27.78 4.80 13.18
C ILE A 51 26.72 3.69 13.09
N VAL A 52 27.08 2.59 12.43
CA VAL A 52 26.26 1.37 12.27
C VAL A 52 25.78 0.81 13.61
N LEU A 53 26.68 0.68 14.58
CA LEU A 53 26.35 0.17 15.91
C LEU A 53 25.46 1.15 16.67
N GLY A 54 25.61 2.45 16.44
CA GLY A 54 24.72 3.49 16.97
C GLY A 54 23.30 3.32 16.44
N ILE A 55 23.12 3.17 15.13
CA ILE A 55 21.80 2.92 14.52
C ILE A 55 21.21 1.61 15.04
N LEU A 56 21.97 0.51 15.02
CA LEU A 56 21.52 -0.78 15.53
C LEU A 56 21.14 -0.72 17.01
N ALA A 57 21.85 0.06 17.81
CA ALA A 57 21.52 0.27 19.21
C ALA A 57 20.21 1.04 19.39
N ILE A 58 19.98 2.10 18.61
CA ILE A 58 18.72 2.85 18.62
C ILE A 58 17.57 1.90 18.28
N TYR A 59 17.65 1.16 17.17
CA TYR A 59 16.60 0.21 16.78
C TYR A 59 16.41 -0.94 17.76
N ASN A 60 17.49 -1.54 18.27
CA ASN A 60 17.43 -2.61 19.26
C ASN A 60 16.80 -2.13 20.57
N ASN A 61 17.09 -0.90 20.99
CA ASN A 61 16.47 -0.30 22.18
C ASN A 61 14.97 -0.05 21.94
N VAL A 62 14.59 0.49 20.77
CA VAL A 62 13.19 0.67 20.37
C VAL A 62 12.45 -0.68 20.36
N LEU A 63 12.99 -1.70 19.69
CA LEU A 63 12.42 -3.04 19.63
C LEU A 63 12.25 -3.66 21.02
N THR A 64 13.31 -3.64 21.84
CA THR A 64 13.30 -4.22 23.19
C THR A 64 12.29 -3.51 24.09
N ASN A 65 12.14 -2.19 23.99
CA ASN A 65 11.18 -1.45 24.78
C ASN A 65 9.74 -1.63 24.28
N CYS A 66 9.53 -1.77 22.96
CA CYS A 66 8.23 -2.10 22.39
C CYS A 66 7.72 -3.44 22.93
N VAL A 67 8.57 -4.48 22.89
CA VAL A 67 8.21 -5.82 23.40
C VAL A 67 7.93 -5.83 24.90
N ASN A 68 8.67 -5.02 25.68
CA ASN A 68 8.57 -5.03 27.14
C ASN A 68 7.59 -3.98 27.71
N GLY A 69 6.91 -3.19 26.86
CA GLY A 69 5.97 -2.15 27.30
C GLY A 69 6.58 -1.07 28.21
N LYS A 70 7.89 -0.78 28.06
CA LYS A 70 8.62 0.15 28.94
C LYS A 70 8.67 1.56 28.37
N SER A 71 8.72 2.55 29.26
CA SER A 71 8.96 3.95 28.89
C SER A 71 10.38 4.15 28.34
N TRP A 72 10.48 5.07 27.39
CA TRP A 72 11.65 5.31 26.58
C TRP A 72 12.52 6.39 27.22
N SER A 73 13.84 6.18 27.22
CA SER A 73 14.77 7.23 27.63
C SER A 73 15.07 8.14 26.43
N CYS A 74 14.74 9.43 26.54
CA CYS A 74 14.95 10.51 25.56
C CYS A 74 16.43 10.82 25.21
N HIS A 75 17.38 9.93 25.55
CA HIS A 75 18.82 10.18 25.43
C HIS A 75 19.39 9.99 24.02
N PHE A 76 18.57 9.64 23.01
CA PHE A 76 19.03 9.35 21.64
C PHE A 76 19.01 10.56 20.70
N GLU A 77 18.36 11.67 21.06
CA GLU A 77 18.27 12.86 20.20
C GLU A 77 19.65 13.44 19.81
N PRO A 78 20.59 13.68 20.74
CA PRO A 78 21.92 14.17 20.39
C PRO A 78 22.66 13.23 19.42
N TRP A 79 22.48 11.92 19.62
CA TRP A 79 23.11 10.89 18.79
C TRP A 79 22.59 10.87 17.36
N ILE A 80 21.28 11.11 17.18
CA ILE A 80 20.66 11.18 15.86
C ILE A 80 21.19 12.39 15.10
N HIS A 81 21.30 13.55 15.77
CA HIS A 81 21.91 14.73 15.17
C HIS A 81 23.37 14.51 14.79
N THR A 82 24.18 13.88 15.65
CA THR A 82 25.57 13.54 15.34
C THR A 82 25.67 12.57 14.17
N THR A 83 24.82 11.55 14.13
CA THR A 83 24.78 10.56 13.05
C THR A 83 24.45 11.21 11.71
N ILE A 84 23.41 12.06 11.68
CA ILE A 84 23.03 12.80 10.47
C ILE A 84 24.19 13.68 10.01
N ALA A 85 24.81 14.44 10.91
CA ALA A 85 25.92 15.33 10.59
C ALA A 85 27.16 14.58 10.07
N GLN A 86 27.42 13.36 10.55
CA GLN A 86 28.53 12.53 10.06
C GLN A 86 28.24 11.94 8.67
N VAL A 87 27.00 11.50 8.44
CA VAL A 87 26.57 10.99 7.13
C VAL A 87 26.60 12.11 6.08
N GLU A 88 26.21 13.33 6.43
CA GLU A 88 26.34 14.50 5.54
C GLU A 88 27.80 14.84 5.22
N LYS A 89 28.75 14.56 6.13
CA LYS A 89 30.19 14.80 5.91
C LYS A 89 30.86 13.77 5.02
N ASN A 90 30.52 12.48 5.15
CA ASN A 90 31.11 11.38 4.38
C ASN A 90 30.05 10.45 3.75
N PRO A 91 29.18 10.98 2.88
CA PRO A 91 27.99 10.26 2.43
C PRO A 91 28.35 9.02 1.59
N ALA A 92 29.34 9.11 0.69
CA ALA A 92 29.67 8.05 -0.27
C ALA A 92 30.19 6.74 0.36
N ASN A 93 30.86 6.84 1.51
CA ASN A 93 31.50 5.68 2.16
C ASN A 93 30.55 4.95 3.13
N VAL A 94 29.53 5.64 3.63
CA VAL A 94 28.76 5.17 4.80
C VAL A 94 27.28 4.97 4.44
N ALA A 95 26.72 5.79 3.56
CA ALA A 95 25.28 5.84 3.36
C ALA A 95 24.66 4.55 2.78
N PRO A 96 25.22 3.88 1.74
CA PRO A 96 24.62 2.66 1.18
C PRO A 96 24.52 1.53 2.22
N TYR A 97 25.55 1.38 3.06
CA TYR A 97 25.56 0.40 4.14
C TYR A 97 24.50 0.74 5.20
N LEU A 98 24.39 2.01 5.60
CA LEU A 98 23.40 2.42 6.59
C LEU A 98 21.97 2.28 6.08
N LEU A 99 21.75 2.41 4.77
CA LEU A 99 20.44 2.21 4.16
C LEU A 99 19.95 0.77 4.31
N ASP A 100 20.82 -0.22 4.09
CA ASP A 100 20.49 -1.64 4.29
C ASP A 100 20.16 -1.91 5.76
N VAL A 101 20.90 -1.30 6.70
CA VAL A 101 20.61 -1.39 8.14
C VAL A 101 19.25 -0.78 8.47
N VAL A 102 18.93 0.40 7.93
CA VAL A 102 17.62 1.06 8.13
C VAL A 102 16.48 0.21 7.55
N TYR A 103 16.64 -0.32 6.34
CA TYR A 103 15.65 -1.19 5.71
C TYR A 103 15.32 -2.41 6.58
N GLU A 104 16.36 -3.12 7.02
CA GLU A 104 16.19 -4.34 7.80
C GLU A 104 15.62 -4.07 9.20
N CYS A 105 16.08 -3.01 9.86
CA CYS A 105 15.58 -2.67 11.19
C CYS A 105 14.15 -2.13 11.15
N THR A 106 13.76 -1.35 10.12
CA THR A 106 12.37 -0.91 9.94
C THR A 106 11.44 -2.09 9.66
N LYS A 107 11.90 -3.08 8.89
CA LYS A 107 11.18 -4.33 8.63
C LYS A 107 10.93 -5.13 9.92
N GLU A 108 11.96 -5.34 10.75
CA GLU A 108 11.83 -6.05 12.03
C GLU A 108 10.90 -5.28 12.99
N LEU A 109 11.01 -3.95 13.04
CA LEU A 109 10.17 -3.11 13.88
C LEU A 109 8.70 -3.16 13.50
N VAL A 110 8.39 -3.05 12.21
CA VAL A 110 7.06 -3.28 11.65
C VAL A 110 6.56 -4.63 12.17
N GLN A 111 7.26 -5.73 11.88
CA GLN A 111 6.84 -7.08 12.29
C GLN A 111 6.53 -7.21 13.79
N VAL A 112 7.37 -6.63 14.65
CA VAL A 112 7.18 -6.66 16.11
C VAL A 112 5.96 -5.84 16.54
N LEU A 113 5.79 -4.61 16.04
CA LEU A 113 4.62 -3.79 16.36
C LEU A 113 3.31 -4.51 16.00
N TYR A 114 3.30 -5.26 14.90
CA TYR A 114 2.12 -6.05 14.51
C TYR A 114 1.86 -7.25 15.41
N SER A 115 2.90 -7.95 15.85
CA SER A 115 2.73 -9.06 16.79
C SER A 115 2.13 -8.61 18.13
N LEU A 116 2.37 -7.36 18.52
CA LEU A 116 1.93 -6.80 19.79
C LEU A 116 0.56 -6.11 19.69
N TYR A 117 0.21 -5.52 18.54
CA TYR A 117 -1.03 -4.74 18.37
C TYR A 117 -1.90 -5.20 17.17
N PRO A 118 -2.29 -6.48 17.08
CA PRO A 118 -2.96 -7.03 15.89
C PRO A 118 -4.41 -6.52 15.68
N VAL A 119 -5.16 -6.26 16.75
CA VAL A 119 -6.60 -5.89 16.69
C VAL A 119 -6.81 -4.43 16.28
N VAL A 120 -5.84 -3.58 16.56
CA VAL A 120 -5.91 -2.12 16.41
C VAL A 120 -5.79 -1.69 14.93
N ILE A 121 -5.30 -2.59 14.07
CA ILE A 121 -4.84 -2.25 12.72
C ILE A 121 -5.74 -2.85 11.63
N GLN A 122 -6.49 -3.92 11.94
CA GLN A 122 -7.44 -4.53 10.99
C GLN A 122 -8.59 -3.59 10.57
N SER A 123 -8.90 -2.58 11.37
CA SER A 123 -10.08 -1.72 11.19
C SER A 123 -9.79 -0.25 10.86
N TYR A 124 -8.56 0.25 11.08
CA TYR A 124 -8.31 1.72 11.05
C TYR A 124 -6.92 2.16 10.57
N TRP A 125 -6.26 1.40 9.69
CA TRP A 125 -4.92 1.78 9.22
C TRP A 125 -4.92 3.07 8.37
N PRO A 126 -4.05 4.07 8.62
CA PRO A 126 -4.15 5.37 7.96
C PRO A 126 -3.75 5.32 6.49
N SER A 127 -4.59 5.98 5.70
CA SER A 127 -4.25 6.50 4.40
C SER A 127 -3.14 7.54 4.54
N SER A 128 -2.22 7.58 3.58
CA SER A 128 -1.29 8.72 3.44
C SER A 128 -2.00 10.00 2.95
N SER A 129 -3.34 9.96 2.85
CA SER A 129 -4.17 11.07 2.43
C SER A 129 -5.59 10.86 2.95
N SER A 130 -5.95 11.60 4.01
CA SER A 130 -7.31 11.85 4.54
C SER A 130 -7.72 11.13 5.84
N PHE A 131 -7.71 11.92 6.92
CA PHE A 131 -8.69 11.99 8.02
C PHE A 131 -9.27 10.67 8.58
N ALA A 132 -8.43 9.82 9.16
CA ALA A 132 -8.85 8.84 10.19
C ALA A 132 -7.83 8.83 11.34
N MET A 133 -8.29 8.47 12.55
CA MET A 133 -7.54 8.57 13.82
C MET A 133 -6.10 8.04 13.68
N PRO A 134 -5.06 8.82 14.06
CA PRO A 134 -3.69 8.34 14.02
C PRO A 134 -3.55 7.07 14.88
N MET A 135 -2.62 6.18 14.54
CA MET A 135 -2.35 4.97 15.35
C MET A 135 -2.08 5.30 16.82
N GLN A 136 -1.64 6.52 17.13
CA GLN A 136 -1.54 7.04 18.50
C GLN A 136 -2.88 7.02 19.24
N SER A 137 -3.96 7.42 18.57
CA SER A 137 -5.32 7.39 19.11
C SER A 137 -5.86 5.95 19.21
N LEU A 138 -5.43 5.06 18.32
CA LEU A 138 -5.82 3.64 18.30
C LEU A 138 -5.05 2.79 19.33
N LEU A 139 -3.78 3.14 19.58
CA LEU A 139 -2.99 2.59 20.68
C LEU A 139 -3.48 3.13 22.03
N ALA A 140 -3.92 4.39 22.11
CA ALA A 140 -4.44 4.99 23.34
C ALA A 140 -5.69 4.28 23.88
N GLU A 141 -6.48 3.61 23.04
CA GLU A 141 -7.65 2.82 23.49
C GLU A 141 -7.27 1.51 24.19
N ASN A 142 -6.10 0.92 23.89
CA ASN A 142 -5.74 -0.44 24.31
C ASN A 142 -4.36 -0.57 25.00
N VAL A 143 -3.61 0.53 25.08
CA VAL A 143 -2.26 0.61 25.65
C VAL A 143 -2.23 1.76 26.66
N PRO A 144 -1.58 1.60 27.82
CA PRO A 144 -1.47 2.68 28.81
C PRO A 144 -0.95 3.98 28.18
N GLU A 145 -1.57 5.12 28.52
CA GLU A 145 -1.24 6.45 27.97
C GLU A 145 0.24 6.83 28.13
N SER A 146 0.88 6.35 29.19
CA SER A 146 2.32 6.52 29.44
C SER A 146 3.20 5.74 28.45
N ALA A 147 2.75 4.55 28.01
CA ALA A 147 3.44 3.74 27.01
C ALA A 147 3.21 4.26 25.59
N THR A 148 2.04 4.83 25.27
CA THR A 148 1.75 5.43 23.96
C THR A 148 2.45 6.76 23.73
N THR A 149 2.50 7.64 24.74
CA THR A 149 3.22 8.92 24.68
C THR A 149 4.71 8.70 24.54
N SER A 150 5.23 7.72 25.29
CA SER A 150 6.58 7.22 25.13
C SER A 150 6.77 6.75 23.69
N LEU A 151 6.01 5.75 23.22
CA LEU A 151 6.09 5.16 21.87
C LEU A 151 6.02 6.19 20.73
N THR A 152 5.32 7.29 20.93
CA THR A 152 5.24 8.36 19.94
C THR A 152 6.58 9.10 19.78
N THR A 153 7.25 9.36 20.89
CA THR A 153 8.39 10.28 20.97
C THR A 153 9.66 9.72 20.32
N SER A 154 10.06 8.47 20.57
CA SER A 154 11.18 7.84 19.85
C SER A 154 10.83 7.31 18.45
N MET A 155 9.55 7.09 18.09
CA MET A 155 9.20 6.81 16.69
C MET A 155 9.50 8.04 15.85
N LYS A 156 9.15 9.24 16.32
CA LYS A 156 9.51 10.50 15.66
C LYS A 156 11.00 10.56 15.34
N TRP A 157 11.85 10.34 16.34
CA TRP A 157 13.30 10.40 16.17
C TRP A 157 13.87 9.33 15.23
N LEU A 158 13.36 8.10 15.33
CA LEU A 158 13.72 7.01 14.43
C LEU A 158 13.35 7.32 12.97
N ARG A 159 12.18 7.93 12.78
CA ARG A 159 11.66 8.31 11.46
C ARG A 159 12.46 9.44 10.85
N THR A 160 12.76 10.48 11.62
CA THR A 160 13.65 11.58 11.21
C THR A 160 15.00 11.03 10.74
N LEU A 161 15.62 10.14 11.53
CA LEU A 161 16.88 9.50 11.15
C LEU A 161 16.74 8.70 9.85
N SER A 162 15.71 7.86 9.76
CA SER A 162 15.47 6.99 8.59
C SER A 162 15.26 7.80 7.32
N LEU A 163 14.37 8.80 7.35
CA LEU A 163 14.07 9.66 6.20
C LEU A 163 15.31 10.42 5.73
N LYS A 164 16.08 10.98 6.67
CA LYS A 164 17.28 11.74 6.34
C LYS A 164 18.37 10.86 5.73
N LEU A 165 18.56 9.64 6.23
CA LEU A 165 19.50 8.67 5.66
C LEU A 165 19.06 8.24 4.25
N ILE A 166 17.78 7.96 4.06
CA ILE A 166 17.21 7.63 2.74
C ILE A 166 17.47 8.78 1.75
N GLN A 167 17.20 10.02 2.16
CA GLN A 167 17.42 11.21 1.33
C GLN A 167 18.90 11.34 0.92
N VAL A 168 19.83 11.28 1.88
CA VAL A 168 21.26 11.39 1.59
C VAL A 168 21.74 10.27 0.67
N CYS A 169 21.21 9.04 0.82
CA CYS A 169 21.55 7.93 -0.08
C CYS A 169 21.11 8.18 -1.52
N LEU A 170 19.94 8.79 -1.71
CA LEU A 170 19.42 9.10 -3.05
C LEU A 170 20.22 10.24 -3.70
N ASP A 171 20.62 11.24 -2.92
CA ASP A 171 21.41 12.39 -3.41
C ASP A 171 22.83 12.01 -3.87
N LEU A 172 23.39 10.90 -3.35
CA LEU A 172 24.73 10.40 -3.72
C LEU A 172 24.80 9.73 -5.09
N GLY A 173 23.67 9.25 -5.60
CA GLY A 173 23.60 8.53 -6.87
C GLY A 173 22.58 7.40 -6.87
N THR A 174 21.89 7.26 -7.99
CA THR A 174 20.78 6.32 -8.16
C THR A 174 21.22 5.04 -8.84
N THR A 175 21.93 4.18 -8.09
CA THR A 175 22.05 2.78 -8.50
C THR A 175 20.72 2.06 -8.25
N PRO A 176 20.32 1.08 -9.09
CA PRO A 176 19.08 0.34 -8.89
C PRO A 176 18.96 -0.27 -7.49
N VAL A 177 20.08 -0.78 -6.94
CA VAL A 177 20.14 -1.36 -5.59
C VAL A 177 19.79 -0.31 -4.52
N ILE A 178 20.47 0.84 -4.51
CA ILE A 178 20.20 1.92 -3.54
C ILE A 178 18.73 2.35 -3.63
N VAL A 179 18.21 2.49 -4.84
CA VAL A 179 16.84 2.94 -5.04
C VAL A 179 15.81 1.89 -4.58
N THR A 180 16.04 0.61 -4.84
CA THR A 180 15.18 -0.47 -4.32
C THR A 180 15.16 -0.52 -2.81
N THR A 181 16.33 -0.45 -2.17
CA THR A 181 16.43 -0.48 -0.70
C THR A 181 15.80 0.77 -0.10
N ALA A 182 16.02 1.95 -0.70
CA ALA A 182 15.40 3.21 -0.27
C ALA A 182 13.87 3.16 -0.35
N LEU A 183 13.32 2.65 -1.45
CA LEU A 183 11.88 2.51 -1.63
C LEU A 183 11.28 1.50 -0.65
N ALA A 184 11.96 0.38 -0.43
CA ALA A 184 11.52 -0.65 0.51
C ALA A 184 11.57 -0.14 1.96
N ALA A 185 12.64 0.57 2.35
CA ALA A 185 12.78 1.22 3.65
C ALA A 185 11.71 2.30 3.87
N THR A 186 11.49 3.16 2.87
CA THR A 186 10.46 4.21 2.91
C THR A 186 9.06 3.59 3.06
N SER A 187 8.80 2.47 2.38
CA SER A 187 7.52 1.77 2.46
C SER A 187 7.31 1.14 3.84
N ASN A 188 8.31 0.48 4.41
CA ASN A 188 8.25 -0.03 5.78
C ASN A 188 8.07 1.10 6.79
N LEU A 189 8.72 2.24 6.57
CA LEU A 189 8.57 3.42 7.41
C LEU A 189 7.16 4.01 7.30
N ALA A 190 6.54 4.01 6.12
CA ALA A 190 5.14 4.42 5.96
C ALA A 190 4.16 3.48 6.69
N CYS A 191 4.60 2.27 7.09
CA CYS A 191 3.87 1.37 7.97
C CYS A 191 4.10 1.65 9.47
N ILE A 192 4.82 2.71 9.81
CA ILE A 192 5.01 3.20 11.17
C ILE A 192 4.29 4.56 11.26
N PRO A 193 3.58 4.86 12.35
CA PRO A 193 2.91 6.15 12.52
C PRO A 193 3.92 7.31 12.57
N GLY A 194 3.58 8.43 11.96
CA GLY A 194 4.41 9.64 11.89
C GLY A 194 3.58 10.91 11.92
N GLU A 195 4.27 12.06 11.96
CA GLU A 195 3.64 13.37 11.83
C GLU A 195 3.19 13.61 10.37
N ASP A 196 2.08 14.33 10.16
CA ASP A 196 1.50 14.55 8.82
C ASP A 196 2.45 15.29 7.85
N ASN A 197 3.36 16.11 8.37
CA ASN A 197 4.37 16.82 7.61
C ASN A 197 5.37 15.88 6.89
N GLU A 198 5.56 14.65 7.39
CA GLU A 198 6.45 13.65 6.80
C GLU A 198 5.86 13.00 5.54
N ALA A 199 4.54 13.02 5.37
CA ALA A 199 3.88 12.44 4.20
C ALA A 199 4.31 13.13 2.90
N LEU A 200 4.53 14.45 2.96
CA LEU A 200 5.06 15.23 1.85
C LEU A 200 6.50 14.85 1.52
N ILE A 201 7.34 14.70 2.54
CA ILE A 201 8.76 14.30 2.38
C ILE A 201 8.85 12.91 1.75
N ILE A 202 8.06 11.95 2.24
CA ILE A 202 7.99 10.59 1.69
C ILE A 202 7.58 10.63 0.22
N LYS A 203 6.59 11.44 -0.14
CA LYS A 203 6.14 11.61 -1.53
C LYS A 203 7.21 12.27 -2.42
N GLU A 204 7.94 13.26 -1.92
CA GLU A 204 9.03 13.90 -2.66
C GLU A 204 10.18 12.92 -2.91
N LEU A 205 10.55 12.11 -1.92
CA LEU A 205 11.55 11.05 -2.06
C LEU A 205 11.12 10.02 -3.11
N GLN A 206 9.84 9.65 -3.13
CA GLN A 206 9.29 8.74 -4.15
C GLN A 206 9.36 9.34 -5.55
N LEU A 207 8.97 10.61 -5.72
CA LEU A 207 9.07 11.29 -7.01
C LEU A 207 10.52 11.43 -7.47
N HIS A 208 11.45 11.67 -6.54
CA HIS A 208 12.88 11.70 -6.82
C HIS A 208 13.36 10.33 -7.32
N ILE A 209 13.04 9.26 -6.60
CA ILE A 209 13.31 7.85 -7.00
C ILE A 209 12.80 7.57 -8.42
N THR A 210 11.57 8.02 -8.72
CA THR A 210 10.92 7.78 -10.01
C THR A 210 11.64 8.48 -11.16
N ARG A 211 12.16 9.69 -10.93
CA ARG A 211 12.83 10.51 -11.95
C ARG A 211 14.26 10.08 -12.23
N SER A 212 14.90 9.43 -11.27
CA SER A 212 16.33 9.15 -11.31
C SER A 212 16.69 7.76 -11.87
N ILE A 213 15.71 6.97 -12.32
CA ILE A 213 15.92 5.62 -12.87
C ILE A 213 15.63 5.59 -14.38
N SER A 214 16.52 4.97 -15.15
CA SER A 214 16.31 4.72 -16.57
C SER A 214 15.33 3.56 -16.83
N TYR A 215 14.57 3.62 -17.93
CA TYR A 215 13.58 2.59 -18.28
C TYR A 215 14.14 1.16 -18.29
N SER A 216 15.38 0.99 -18.73
CA SER A 216 16.04 -0.33 -18.81
C SER A 216 16.32 -0.97 -17.45
N GLN A 217 16.29 -0.21 -16.35
CA GLN A 217 16.58 -0.69 -14.99
C GLN A 217 15.33 -1.04 -14.19
N ILE A 218 14.14 -0.80 -14.74
CA ILE A 218 12.86 -1.03 -14.04
C ILE A 218 12.63 -2.49 -13.63
N PRO A 219 12.97 -3.51 -14.43
CA PRO A 219 12.84 -4.90 -13.99
C PRO A 219 13.68 -5.21 -12.73
N GLN A 220 14.86 -4.60 -12.60
CA GLN A 220 15.70 -4.74 -11.41
C GLN A 220 15.06 -4.08 -10.19
N LEU A 221 14.31 -2.99 -10.41
CA LEU A 221 13.54 -2.31 -9.37
C LEU A 221 12.37 -3.16 -8.84
N LEU A 222 11.73 -3.94 -9.72
CA LEU A 222 10.56 -4.75 -9.39
C LEU A 222 10.92 -6.12 -8.80
N ALA A 223 12.11 -6.65 -9.06
CA ALA A 223 12.51 -7.97 -8.59
C ALA A 223 12.40 -8.14 -7.05
N PRO A 224 12.81 -7.15 -6.21
CA PRO A 224 12.60 -7.23 -4.76
C PRO A 224 11.13 -7.23 -4.36
N LEU A 225 10.27 -6.47 -5.07
CA LEU A 225 8.83 -6.48 -4.84
C LEU A 225 8.23 -7.86 -5.14
N PHE A 226 8.56 -8.45 -6.29
CA PHE A 226 8.09 -9.79 -6.65
C PHE A 226 8.56 -10.84 -5.64
N SER A 227 9.82 -10.78 -5.21
CA SER A 227 10.32 -11.65 -4.14
C SER A 227 9.55 -11.47 -2.83
N ALA A 228 9.20 -10.23 -2.46
CA ALA A 228 8.41 -9.96 -1.26
C ALA A 228 6.97 -10.49 -1.40
N ILE A 229 6.34 -10.32 -2.57
CA ILE A 229 5.01 -10.86 -2.90
C ILE A 229 5.01 -12.39 -2.78
N ASP A 230 6.00 -13.06 -3.37
CA ASP A 230 6.06 -14.52 -3.38
C ASP A 230 6.31 -15.07 -1.97
N GLN A 231 7.17 -14.42 -1.19
CA GLN A 231 7.37 -14.75 0.22
C GLN A 231 6.08 -14.56 1.03
N ALA A 232 5.34 -13.45 0.82
CA ALA A 232 4.08 -13.19 1.50
C ALA A 232 3.00 -14.23 1.14
N LYS A 233 2.90 -14.62 -0.14
CA LYS A 233 1.98 -15.69 -0.59
C LYS A 233 2.31 -17.05 0.02
N ALA A 234 3.59 -17.38 0.16
CA ALA A 234 4.04 -18.62 0.78
C ALA A 234 3.78 -18.65 2.30
N GLN A 235 3.78 -17.48 2.94
CA GLN A 235 3.48 -17.31 4.36
C GLN A 235 1.95 -17.20 4.58
N VAL A 236 1.24 -18.31 4.38
CA VAL A 236 -0.22 -18.47 4.51
C VAL A 236 -0.83 -17.89 5.81
N PHE A 237 -0.01 -17.63 6.84
CA PHE A 237 -0.45 -17.24 8.18
C PHE A 237 -0.39 -15.74 8.51
N LEU A 238 0.07 -14.86 7.60
CA LEU A 238 0.14 -13.42 7.89
C LEU A 238 -0.45 -12.58 6.75
N PRO A 239 -1.80 -12.42 6.69
CA PRO A 239 -2.47 -11.47 5.79
C PRO A 239 -1.84 -10.08 5.82
N PHE A 240 -1.24 -9.73 6.96
CA PHE A 240 -0.63 -8.45 7.25
C PHE A 240 0.69 -8.15 6.48
N ALA A 241 1.56 -9.14 6.28
CA ALA A 241 2.80 -8.93 5.52
C ALA A 241 2.50 -8.59 4.05
N TYR A 242 1.44 -9.20 3.53
CA TYR A 242 0.86 -8.87 2.24
C TYR A 242 0.22 -7.47 2.26
N ASP A 243 -0.54 -7.15 3.30
CA ASP A 243 -1.31 -5.90 3.33
C ASP A 243 -0.49 -4.62 3.55
N CYS A 244 0.59 -4.69 4.33
CA CYS A 244 1.33 -3.48 4.70
C CYS A 244 2.70 -3.35 4.08
N ILE A 245 3.49 -4.41 4.04
CA ILE A 245 4.80 -4.35 3.40
C ILE A 245 4.59 -4.40 1.89
N VAL A 246 3.93 -5.44 1.40
CA VAL A 246 3.68 -5.60 -0.04
C VAL A 246 2.68 -4.55 -0.54
N GLY A 247 1.60 -4.26 0.19
CA GLY A 247 0.58 -3.28 -0.21
C GLY A 247 1.08 -1.83 -0.35
N LYS A 248 1.85 -1.32 0.62
CA LYS A 248 2.44 0.04 0.52
C LYS A 248 3.54 0.10 -0.54
N GLN A 249 4.40 -0.92 -0.61
CA GLN A 249 5.38 -1.02 -1.69
C GLN A 249 4.67 -1.01 -3.05
N LEU A 250 3.68 -1.88 -3.23
CA LEU A 250 2.85 -1.97 -4.43
C LEU A 250 2.24 -0.61 -4.79
N THR A 251 1.70 0.13 -3.83
CA THR A 251 1.13 1.46 -4.09
C THR A 251 2.18 2.45 -4.58
N HIS A 252 3.38 2.45 -3.98
CA HIS A 252 4.47 3.32 -4.44
C HIS A 252 4.97 2.92 -5.82
N PHE A 253 5.14 1.62 -6.10
CA PHE A 253 5.47 1.11 -7.43
C PHE A 253 4.40 1.44 -8.46
N LEU A 254 3.13 1.33 -8.09
CA LEU A 254 2.01 1.72 -8.93
C LEU A 254 1.89 3.24 -9.12
N GLN A 255 2.61 4.08 -8.38
CA GLN A 255 2.72 5.52 -8.66
C GLN A 255 3.83 5.83 -9.69
N VAL A 256 4.70 4.86 -9.97
CA VAL A 256 5.73 4.90 -11.04
C VAL A 256 5.13 4.60 -12.44
N VAL A 257 3.79 4.69 -12.57
CA VAL A 257 2.96 4.45 -13.78
C VAL A 257 3.60 4.85 -15.11
N PRO A 258 4.26 6.03 -15.26
CA PRO A 258 4.71 6.46 -16.58
C PRO A 258 5.80 5.58 -17.17
N PHE A 259 6.51 4.82 -16.33
CA PHE A 259 7.78 4.21 -16.70
C PHE A 259 7.73 2.68 -16.78
N MET A 260 6.71 1.99 -16.26
CA MET A 260 6.63 0.53 -16.31
C MET A 260 6.09 0.00 -17.65
N ASP A 261 6.47 -1.23 -18.02
CA ASP A 261 5.76 -1.95 -19.07
C ASP A 261 4.32 -2.28 -18.63
N ALA A 262 3.41 -2.33 -19.59
CA ALA A 262 1.98 -2.43 -19.32
C ALA A 262 1.60 -3.78 -18.67
N ASP A 263 2.30 -4.87 -19.00
CA ASP A 263 1.99 -6.20 -18.50
C ASP A 263 2.37 -6.36 -17.03
N ASN A 264 3.56 -5.88 -16.63
CA ASN A 264 3.97 -5.86 -15.23
C ASN A 264 3.10 -4.91 -14.41
N LEU A 265 2.79 -3.71 -14.93
CA LEU A 265 1.94 -2.76 -14.20
C LEU A 265 0.50 -3.30 -14.04
N PHE A 266 -0.03 -3.96 -15.06
CA PHE A 266 -1.36 -4.58 -15.00
C PHE A 266 -1.38 -5.74 -14.00
N SER A 267 -0.37 -6.63 -14.05
CA SER A 267 -0.23 -7.76 -13.13
C SER A 267 -0.11 -7.30 -11.67
N LEU A 268 0.68 -6.25 -11.43
CA LEU A 268 0.80 -5.63 -10.10
C LEU A 268 -0.50 -4.98 -9.66
N GLY A 269 -1.18 -4.25 -10.55
CA GLY A 269 -2.48 -3.65 -10.27
C GLY A 269 -3.52 -4.68 -9.83
N LEU A 270 -3.55 -5.86 -10.47
CA LEU A 270 -4.50 -6.92 -10.12
C LEU A 270 -4.31 -7.43 -8.68
N LEU A 271 -3.07 -7.49 -8.18
CA LEU A 271 -2.77 -8.01 -6.84
C LEU A 271 -3.43 -7.20 -5.71
N GLY A 272 -3.72 -5.91 -5.94
CA GLY A 272 -4.26 -5.02 -4.91
C GLY A 272 -5.74 -4.65 -5.06
N ILE A 273 -6.47 -5.17 -6.06
CA ILE A 273 -7.90 -4.84 -6.22
C ILE A 273 -8.79 -5.46 -5.14
N THR A 274 -8.34 -6.54 -4.50
CA THR A 274 -9.03 -7.21 -3.40
C THR A 274 -8.47 -6.83 -2.04
N HIS A 275 -7.59 -5.84 -2.00
CA HIS A 275 -6.89 -5.48 -0.78
C HIS A 275 -7.85 -4.81 0.21
N TYR A 276 -7.73 -5.16 1.49
CA TYR A 276 -8.52 -4.59 2.58
C TYR A 276 -8.33 -3.07 2.75
N ASN A 277 -7.18 -2.51 2.34
CA ASN A 277 -6.88 -1.09 2.47
C ASN A 277 -7.45 -0.31 1.28
N ILE A 278 -8.30 0.67 1.57
CA ILE A 278 -9.05 1.46 0.57
C ILE A 278 -8.11 2.24 -0.37
N ASP A 279 -6.99 2.80 0.10
CA ASP A 279 -6.10 3.58 -0.77
C ASP A 279 -5.30 2.72 -1.73
N ILE A 280 -4.90 1.54 -1.27
CA ILE A 280 -4.19 0.56 -2.09
C ILE A 280 -5.15 0.08 -3.18
N ASN A 281 -6.36 -0.27 -2.78
CA ASN A 281 -7.46 -0.65 -3.65
C ASN A 281 -7.73 0.43 -4.71
N LEU A 282 -7.92 1.68 -4.27
CA LEU A 282 -8.12 2.85 -5.14
C LEU A 282 -6.96 3.08 -6.10
N SER A 283 -5.72 2.97 -5.62
CA SER A 283 -4.51 3.14 -6.43
C SER A 283 -4.40 2.07 -7.50
N CYS A 284 -4.68 0.82 -7.15
CA CYS A 284 -4.70 -0.32 -8.07
C CYS A 284 -5.76 -0.16 -9.16
N HIS A 285 -6.99 0.20 -8.77
CA HIS A 285 -8.06 0.49 -9.72
C HIS A 285 -7.71 1.66 -10.65
N ARG A 286 -7.11 2.73 -10.13
CA ARG A 286 -6.65 3.88 -10.93
C ARG A 286 -5.58 3.46 -11.93
N SER A 287 -4.59 2.67 -11.53
CA SER A 287 -3.51 2.22 -12.42
C SER A 287 -4.01 1.30 -13.52
N ILE A 288 -4.87 0.33 -13.21
CA ILE A 288 -5.51 -0.54 -14.21
C ILE A 288 -6.33 0.30 -15.20
N ARG A 289 -7.13 1.24 -14.69
CA ARG A 289 -7.92 2.13 -15.53
C ARG A 289 -7.03 2.95 -16.48
N MET A 290 -5.94 3.53 -15.98
CA MET A 290 -5.00 4.29 -16.80
C MET A 290 -4.39 3.42 -17.90
N LEU A 291 -4.03 2.17 -17.60
CA LEU A 291 -3.50 1.24 -18.60
C LEU A 291 -4.51 0.93 -19.70
N ILE A 292 -5.76 0.63 -19.32
CA ILE A 292 -6.86 0.36 -20.26
C ILE A 292 -7.09 1.58 -21.17
N LEU A 293 -7.01 2.80 -20.63
CA LEU A 293 -7.23 4.05 -21.39
C LEU A 293 -6.07 4.46 -22.31
N GLN A 294 -4.84 4.00 -22.07
CA GLN A 294 -3.65 4.53 -22.75
C GLN A 294 -3.52 4.21 -24.25
N ARG A 295 -4.47 3.48 -24.87
CA ARG A 295 -4.58 3.21 -26.33
C ARG A 295 -3.23 3.05 -27.06
N ARG A 296 -2.26 2.34 -26.47
CA ARG A 296 -0.94 2.14 -27.09
C ARG A 296 -1.04 1.04 -28.14
N PRO A 297 -0.27 1.11 -29.24
CA PRO A 297 -0.35 0.16 -30.37
C PRO A 297 -0.11 -1.31 -30.01
N ASN A 298 0.46 -1.59 -28.84
CA ASN A 298 0.76 -2.94 -28.35
C ASN A 298 -0.07 -3.35 -27.12
N ILE A 299 -0.94 -2.49 -26.60
CA ILE A 299 -1.76 -2.81 -25.41
C ILE A 299 -3.07 -3.45 -25.87
N LYS A 300 -3.29 -4.67 -25.37
CA LYS A 300 -4.49 -5.47 -25.52
C LYS A 300 -5.60 -5.00 -24.57
N THR A 301 -6.11 -3.79 -24.81
CA THR A 301 -7.10 -3.13 -23.96
C THR A 301 -8.34 -4.01 -23.66
N PRO A 302 -8.94 -4.70 -24.65
CA PRO A 302 -10.10 -5.56 -24.38
C PRO A 302 -9.78 -6.75 -23.48
N GLU A 303 -8.61 -7.38 -23.68
CA GLU A 303 -8.17 -8.51 -22.87
C GLU A 303 -7.86 -8.10 -21.43
N MET A 304 -7.23 -6.94 -21.23
CA MET A 304 -6.99 -6.39 -19.89
C MET A 304 -8.30 -6.09 -19.16
N ALA A 305 -9.27 -5.46 -19.85
CA ALA A 305 -10.59 -5.21 -19.27
C ALA A 305 -11.30 -6.53 -18.89
N ALA A 306 -11.20 -7.56 -19.72
CA ALA A 306 -11.79 -8.87 -19.45
C ALA A 306 -11.15 -9.57 -18.24
N VAL A 307 -9.82 -9.54 -18.14
CA VAL A 307 -9.08 -10.12 -16.98
C VAL A 307 -9.41 -9.37 -15.71
N TYR A 308 -9.42 -8.03 -15.72
CA TYR A 308 -9.79 -7.22 -14.57
C TYR A 308 -11.21 -7.52 -14.10
N MET A 309 -12.17 -7.58 -15.03
CA MET A 309 -13.57 -7.88 -14.72
C MET A 309 -13.73 -9.26 -14.07
N LYS A 310 -13.08 -10.28 -14.65
CA LYS A 310 -13.13 -11.65 -14.12
C LYS A 310 -12.48 -11.72 -12.73
N HIS A 311 -11.35 -11.04 -12.52
CA HIS A 311 -10.67 -11.01 -11.24
C HIS A 311 -11.55 -10.35 -10.16
N LEU A 312 -12.19 -9.22 -10.48
CA LEU A 312 -13.10 -8.52 -9.58
C LEU A 312 -14.30 -9.40 -9.19
N LEU A 313 -14.95 -10.06 -10.15
CA LEU A 313 -16.15 -10.87 -9.88
C LEU A 313 -15.84 -12.16 -9.11
N ASN A 314 -14.69 -12.78 -9.36
CA ASN A 314 -14.24 -13.98 -8.66
C ASN A 314 -13.97 -13.75 -7.18
N ASN A 315 -13.54 -12.55 -6.82
CA ASN A 315 -13.19 -12.19 -5.44
C ASN A 315 -14.29 -11.39 -4.74
N TYR A 316 -15.49 -11.33 -5.31
CA TYR A 316 -16.62 -10.62 -4.74
C TYR A 316 -17.40 -11.53 -3.76
N PRO A 317 -17.80 -11.07 -2.55
CA PRO A 317 -17.80 -9.68 -2.07
C PRO A 317 -16.41 -9.12 -1.73
N THR A 318 -16.17 -7.90 -2.20
CA THR A 318 -14.94 -7.14 -1.95
C THR A 318 -15.13 -6.10 -0.86
N THR A 319 -14.06 -5.69 -0.19
CA THR A 319 -14.05 -4.52 0.72
C THR A 319 -14.11 -3.17 -0.01
N THR A 320 -13.95 -3.17 -1.33
CA THR A 320 -14.02 -1.96 -2.16
C THR A 320 -15.39 -1.29 -2.07
N SER A 321 -15.42 0.02 -1.82
CA SER A 321 -16.66 0.78 -1.80
C SER A 321 -17.34 0.84 -3.17
N MET A 322 -18.66 0.95 -3.16
CA MET A 322 -19.47 1.04 -4.39
C MET A 322 -19.00 2.17 -5.30
N GLU A 323 -18.66 3.34 -4.74
CA GLU A 323 -18.18 4.51 -5.47
C GLU A 323 -16.89 4.25 -6.27
N ILE A 324 -15.95 3.50 -5.68
CA ILE A 324 -14.70 3.14 -6.35
C ILE A 324 -14.99 2.15 -7.47
N LEU A 325 -15.84 1.15 -7.24
CA LEU A 325 -16.21 0.15 -8.23
C LEU A 325 -16.96 0.78 -9.42
N THR A 326 -17.93 1.65 -9.15
CA THR A 326 -18.71 2.34 -10.19
C THR A 326 -17.83 3.26 -11.00
N THR A 327 -16.97 4.06 -10.35
CA THR A 327 -16.01 4.89 -11.07
C THR A 327 -15.10 4.03 -11.94
N SER A 328 -14.46 3.00 -11.37
CA SER A 328 -13.45 2.21 -12.08
C SER A 328 -14.03 1.44 -13.27
N LEU A 329 -15.17 0.76 -13.07
CA LEU A 329 -15.87 0.06 -14.14
C LEU A 329 -16.52 1.02 -15.13
N GLY A 330 -17.05 2.16 -14.68
CA GLY A 330 -17.59 3.20 -15.54
C GLY A 330 -16.59 3.69 -16.59
N TYR A 331 -15.35 3.94 -16.17
CA TYR A 331 -14.29 4.32 -17.10
C TYR A 331 -13.91 3.22 -18.09
N ILE A 332 -14.00 1.94 -17.68
CA ILE A 332 -13.77 0.80 -18.58
C ILE A 332 -14.91 0.69 -19.58
N LEU A 333 -16.15 0.87 -19.13
CA LEU A 333 -17.33 0.88 -20.00
C LEU A 333 -17.40 2.11 -20.90
N SER A 334 -16.72 3.22 -20.53
CA SER A 334 -16.57 4.40 -21.38
C SER A 334 -15.46 4.27 -22.41
N VAL A 335 -14.69 3.18 -22.40
CA VAL A 335 -13.81 2.86 -23.52
C VAL A 335 -14.73 2.60 -24.71
N ASP A 336 -14.51 3.35 -25.79
CA ASP A 336 -15.19 3.23 -27.07
C ASP A 336 -14.86 1.88 -27.75
N ASN A 337 -15.32 0.80 -27.11
CA ASN A 337 -15.18 -0.59 -27.54
C ASN A 337 -16.43 -1.33 -27.08
N GLU A 338 -17.37 -1.48 -28.00
CA GLU A 338 -18.65 -2.16 -27.75
C GLU A 338 -18.46 -3.60 -27.24
N GLY A 339 -17.40 -4.30 -27.67
CA GLY A 339 -17.08 -5.65 -27.22
C GLY A 339 -16.79 -5.72 -25.72
N VAL A 340 -16.05 -4.75 -25.17
CA VAL A 340 -15.75 -4.68 -23.74
C VAL A 340 -17.03 -4.44 -22.93
N THR A 341 -17.85 -3.49 -23.35
CA THR A 341 -19.12 -3.18 -22.68
C THR A 341 -20.07 -4.38 -22.68
N ARG A 342 -20.18 -5.06 -23.83
CA ARG A 342 -21.00 -6.27 -23.95
C ARG A 342 -20.51 -7.39 -23.06
N PHE A 343 -19.19 -7.65 -23.04
CA PHE A 343 -18.56 -8.63 -22.19
C PHE A 343 -18.80 -8.34 -20.70
N CYS A 344 -18.53 -7.12 -20.23
CA CYS A 344 -18.72 -6.73 -18.84
C CYS A 344 -20.18 -6.90 -18.39
N GLY A 345 -21.13 -6.50 -19.24
CA GLY A 345 -22.56 -6.69 -18.98
C GLY A 345 -22.94 -8.17 -18.79
N ILE A 346 -22.49 -9.06 -19.70
CA ILE A 346 -22.79 -10.50 -19.62
C ILE A 346 -22.15 -11.11 -18.37
N GLN A 347 -20.91 -10.73 -18.05
CA GLN A 347 -20.22 -11.25 -16.86
C GLN A 347 -20.93 -10.82 -15.57
N LEU A 348 -21.37 -9.55 -15.47
CA LEU A 348 -22.19 -9.09 -14.33
C LEU A 348 -23.49 -9.87 -14.23
N GLN A 349 -24.20 -10.03 -15.34
CA GLN A 349 -25.45 -10.77 -15.37
C GLN A 349 -25.29 -12.21 -14.89
N ASN A 350 -24.28 -12.91 -15.41
CA ASN A 350 -24.01 -14.30 -15.03
C ASN A 350 -23.63 -14.38 -13.55
N ALA A 351 -22.78 -13.48 -13.07
CA ALA A 351 -22.38 -13.43 -11.66
C ALA A 351 -23.56 -13.13 -10.71
N ILE A 352 -24.49 -12.27 -11.12
CA ILE A 352 -25.73 -11.98 -10.39
C ILE A 352 -26.65 -13.21 -10.39
N ARG A 353 -26.87 -13.84 -11.57
CA ARG A 353 -27.70 -15.04 -11.71
C ARG A 353 -27.24 -16.17 -10.81
N GLU A 354 -25.94 -16.46 -10.80
CA GLU A 354 -25.39 -17.52 -9.95
C GLU A 354 -25.55 -17.20 -8.46
N ARG A 355 -25.36 -15.93 -8.05
CA ARG A 355 -25.53 -15.54 -6.64
C ARG A 355 -26.99 -15.51 -6.20
N LEU A 356 -27.92 -15.07 -7.07
CA LEU A 356 -29.36 -15.08 -6.78
C LEU A 356 -29.90 -16.50 -6.54
N LYS A 357 -29.30 -17.53 -7.15
CA LYS A 357 -29.63 -18.93 -6.84
C LYS A 357 -29.26 -19.35 -5.41
N VAL A 358 -28.27 -18.69 -4.81
CA VAL A 358 -27.74 -19.02 -3.48
C VAL A 358 -28.41 -18.16 -2.42
N SER A 359 -28.33 -16.83 -2.55
CA SER A 359 -28.87 -15.86 -1.61
C SER A 359 -29.13 -14.51 -2.29
N ARG A 360 -30.28 -13.92 -1.98
CA ARG A 360 -30.62 -12.56 -2.44
C ARG A 360 -29.65 -11.52 -1.86
N ASP A 361 -29.28 -11.67 -0.60
CA ASP A 361 -28.41 -10.73 0.10
C ASP A 361 -26.99 -10.72 -0.50
N ASP A 362 -26.51 -11.87 -0.98
CA ASP A 362 -25.19 -11.99 -1.62
C ASP A 362 -25.17 -11.37 -3.03
N ALA A 363 -26.31 -11.36 -3.71
CA ALA A 363 -26.44 -10.80 -5.06
C ALA A 363 -26.68 -9.28 -5.04
N LEU A 364 -27.35 -8.76 -3.99
CA LEU A 364 -27.82 -7.38 -3.91
C LEU A 364 -26.72 -6.33 -4.16
N PRO A 365 -25.49 -6.47 -3.64
CA PRO A 365 -24.42 -5.51 -3.91
C PRO A 365 -24.00 -5.47 -5.39
N LEU A 366 -23.95 -6.61 -6.09
CA LEU A 366 -23.66 -6.64 -7.53
C LEU A 366 -24.81 -6.12 -8.38
N VAL A 367 -26.04 -6.38 -7.96
CA VAL A 367 -27.23 -5.80 -8.58
C VAL A 367 -27.18 -4.27 -8.46
N ARG A 368 -26.86 -3.76 -7.26
CA ARG A 368 -26.70 -2.32 -7.03
C ARG A 368 -25.59 -1.76 -7.91
N LEU A 369 -24.44 -2.43 -8.00
CA LEU A 369 -23.35 -2.04 -8.90
C LEU A 369 -23.83 -1.94 -10.35
N LEU A 370 -24.52 -2.97 -10.87
CA LEU A 370 -25.07 -2.95 -12.24
C LEU A 370 -26.00 -1.74 -12.46
N PHE A 371 -26.88 -1.45 -11.50
CA PHE A 371 -27.80 -0.31 -11.59
C PHE A 371 -27.09 1.04 -11.49
N GLU A 372 -25.97 1.11 -10.77
CA GLU A 372 -25.14 2.30 -10.75
C GLU A 372 -24.39 2.52 -12.08
N LEU A 373 -23.98 1.43 -12.76
CA LEU A 373 -23.23 1.51 -14.02
C LEU A 373 -24.07 2.04 -15.21
N ILE A 374 -25.39 1.86 -15.23
CA ILE A 374 -26.24 2.43 -16.31
C ILE A 374 -26.22 3.97 -16.30
N LYS A 375 -25.85 4.59 -15.17
CA LYS A 375 -25.74 6.04 -15.03
C LYS A 375 -24.49 6.61 -15.71
N ILE A 376 -23.50 5.79 -16.04
CA ILE A 376 -22.18 6.26 -16.47
C ILE A 376 -21.70 5.63 -17.79
N VAL A 377 -22.35 4.56 -18.28
CA VAL A 377 -22.06 3.95 -19.59
C VAL A 377 -22.27 4.94 -20.75
N PRO A 378 -21.51 4.88 -21.87
CA PRO A 378 -21.82 5.67 -23.06
C PRO A 378 -23.26 5.50 -23.55
N LEU A 379 -23.88 6.57 -24.05
CA LEU A 379 -25.27 6.58 -24.50
C LEU A 379 -25.57 5.48 -25.53
N GLU A 380 -24.62 5.23 -26.43
CA GLU A 380 -24.70 4.20 -27.48
C GLU A 380 -24.84 2.79 -26.91
N SER A 381 -24.26 2.54 -25.73
CA SER A 381 -24.30 1.25 -25.04
C SER A 381 -25.36 1.16 -23.94
N THR A 382 -26.04 2.27 -23.61
CA THR A 382 -27.07 2.31 -22.56
C THR A 382 -28.19 1.32 -22.83
N ALA A 383 -28.72 1.27 -24.05
CA ALA A 383 -29.82 0.37 -24.40
C ALA A 383 -29.47 -1.12 -24.16
N TYR A 384 -28.21 -1.50 -24.38
CA TYR A 384 -27.74 -2.85 -24.12
C TYR A 384 -27.73 -3.16 -22.61
N LEU A 385 -27.17 -2.26 -21.79
CA LEU A 385 -27.17 -2.47 -20.33
C LEU A 385 -28.58 -2.42 -19.72
N LEU A 386 -29.48 -1.59 -20.25
CA LEU A 386 -30.88 -1.58 -19.82
C LEU A 386 -31.53 -2.95 -20.04
N ARG A 387 -31.32 -3.60 -21.19
CA ARG A 387 -31.82 -4.98 -21.42
C ARG A 387 -31.26 -5.99 -20.41
N ILE A 388 -30.00 -5.83 -20.00
CA ILE A 388 -29.41 -6.69 -18.96
C ILE A 388 -30.08 -6.44 -17.61
N VAL A 389 -30.32 -5.18 -17.26
CA VAL A 389 -31.05 -4.80 -16.04
C VAL A 389 -32.46 -5.38 -16.06
N GLU A 390 -33.21 -5.26 -17.15
CA GLU A 390 -34.55 -5.86 -17.30
C GLU A 390 -34.49 -7.37 -17.01
N GLN A 391 -33.55 -8.07 -17.65
CA GLN A 391 -33.38 -9.51 -17.44
C GLN A 391 -32.98 -9.89 -16.01
N VAL A 392 -32.27 -9.02 -15.28
CA VAL A 392 -31.95 -9.23 -13.86
C VAL A 392 -33.18 -9.02 -12.98
N VAL A 393 -33.95 -7.95 -13.21
CA VAL A 393 -35.15 -7.66 -12.42
C VAL A 393 -36.28 -8.65 -12.71
N PHE A 394 -36.37 -9.20 -13.93
CA PHE A 394 -37.32 -10.28 -14.23
C PHE A 394 -37.01 -11.59 -13.47
N LEU A 395 -35.75 -11.81 -13.04
CA LEU A 395 -35.40 -12.97 -12.23
C LEU A 395 -35.82 -12.81 -10.76
N ASP A 396 -35.81 -11.59 -10.25
CA ASP A 396 -36.31 -11.25 -8.92
C ASP A 396 -37.03 -9.88 -8.99
N PRO A 397 -38.37 -9.88 -9.19
CA PRO A 397 -39.15 -8.65 -9.26
C PRO A 397 -39.03 -7.78 -7.99
N GLY A 398 -38.63 -8.37 -6.85
CA GLY A 398 -38.37 -7.64 -5.62
C GLY A 398 -37.23 -6.61 -5.72
N LEU A 399 -36.37 -6.70 -6.75
CA LEU A 399 -35.28 -5.75 -7.00
C LEU A 399 -35.75 -4.40 -7.56
N GLN A 400 -37.01 -4.27 -7.94
CA GLN A 400 -37.56 -3.07 -8.56
C GLN A 400 -37.41 -1.81 -7.69
N THR A 401 -37.61 -1.92 -6.38
CA THR A 401 -37.41 -0.80 -5.45
C THR A 401 -35.94 -0.39 -5.40
N THR A 402 -35.02 -1.36 -5.34
CA THR A 402 -33.57 -1.11 -5.39
C THR A 402 -33.15 -0.45 -6.71
N LEU A 403 -33.78 -0.81 -7.82
CA LEU A 403 -33.56 -0.16 -9.12
C LEU A 403 -34.01 1.30 -9.08
N PHE A 404 -35.21 1.57 -8.57
CA PHE A 404 -35.71 2.94 -8.41
C PHE A 404 -34.79 3.80 -7.52
N ASP A 405 -34.34 3.24 -6.40
CA ASP A 405 -33.41 3.90 -5.48
C ASP A 405 -32.04 4.17 -6.13
N ALA A 406 -31.60 3.33 -7.07
CA ALA A 406 -30.35 3.57 -7.78
C ALA A 406 -30.49 4.68 -8.82
N ILE A 407 -31.58 4.70 -9.60
CA ILE A 407 -31.77 5.71 -10.66
C ILE A 407 -32.19 7.09 -10.13
N SER A 408 -32.81 7.15 -8.95
CA SER A 408 -33.27 8.40 -8.32
C SER A 408 -32.15 9.23 -7.70
N THR A 409 -30.97 8.64 -7.50
CA THR A 409 -29.78 9.35 -7.00
C THR A 409 -29.13 10.24 -8.07
N ALA A 410 -28.18 11.08 -7.65
CA ALA A 410 -27.56 12.07 -8.51
C ALA A 410 -26.88 11.47 -9.76
N CYS A 411 -27.38 11.85 -10.94
CA CYS A 411 -26.77 11.66 -12.25
C CYS A 411 -27.07 12.84 -13.17
N GLU A 412 -26.47 12.88 -14.35
CA GLU A 412 -26.71 13.89 -15.40
C GLU A 412 -28.22 14.04 -15.69
N ALA A 413 -28.71 15.27 -15.78
CA ALA A 413 -30.15 15.55 -15.86
C ALA A 413 -30.82 14.88 -17.08
N SER A 414 -30.18 14.95 -18.25
CA SER A 414 -30.63 14.31 -19.50
C SER A 414 -30.81 12.80 -19.33
N ARG A 415 -29.82 12.16 -18.70
CA ARG A 415 -29.80 10.72 -18.43
C ARG A 415 -30.84 10.32 -17.39
N ARG A 416 -31.04 11.14 -16.35
CA ARG A 416 -32.08 10.88 -15.34
C ARG A 416 -33.45 10.80 -15.97
N THR A 417 -33.77 11.71 -16.90
CA THR A 417 -35.04 11.70 -17.64
C THR A 417 -35.20 10.38 -18.40
N ILE A 418 -34.19 10.00 -19.20
CA ILE A 418 -34.21 8.74 -19.97
C ILE A 418 -34.42 7.52 -19.07
N LEU A 419 -33.66 7.43 -17.98
CA LEU A 419 -33.76 6.30 -17.04
C LEU A 419 -35.10 6.26 -16.31
N THR A 420 -35.67 7.42 -15.98
CA THR A 420 -36.97 7.51 -15.31
C THR A 420 -38.10 7.11 -16.25
N GLU A 421 -38.10 7.62 -17.48
CA GLU A 421 -39.10 7.26 -18.51
C GLU A 421 -39.05 5.77 -18.86
N TRP A 422 -37.85 5.24 -19.02
CA TRP A 422 -37.64 3.80 -19.21
C TRP A 422 -38.16 3.00 -18.02
N TYR A 423 -37.83 3.39 -16.78
CA TYR A 423 -38.28 2.68 -15.58
C TYR A 423 -39.81 2.69 -15.45
N LEU A 424 -40.48 3.80 -15.73
CA LEU A 424 -41.96 3.88 -15.67
C LEU A 424 -42.61 2.93 -16.69
N SER A 425 -42.04 2.85 -17.89
CA SER A 425 -42.50 1.93 -18.94
C SER A 425 -42.25 0.46 -18.54
N PHE A 426 -41.08 0.19 -17.98
CA PHE A 426 -40.69 -1.13 -17.51
C PHE A 426 -41.52 -1.62 -16.31
N TYR A 427 -41.83 -0.73 -15.37
CA TYR A 427 -42.64 -1.04 -14.20
C TYR A 427 -44.04 -1.53 -14.58
N GLN A 428 -44.66 -0.92 -15.60
CA GLN A 428 -45.96 -1.36 -16.10
C GLN A 428 -45.88 -2.81 -16.62
N GLN A 429 -44.78 -3.19 -17.27
CA GLN A 429 -44.55 -4.56 -17.74
C GLN A 429 -44.36 -5.54 -16.57
N LEU A 430 -43.65 -5.14 -15.51
CA LEU A 430 -43.51 -5.96 -14.30
C LEU A 430 -44.85 -6.17 -13.60
N SER A 431 -45.69 -5.14 -13.50
CA SER A 431 -47.01 -5.23 -12.85
C SER A 431 -48.03 -6.08 -13.63
N THR A 432 -47.79 -6.30 -14.93
CA THR A 432 -48.66 -7.06 -15.83
C THR A 432 -48.12 -8.46 -16.14
N ALA A 433 -46.88 -8.76 -15.77
CA ALA A 433 -46.29 -10.07 -15.91
C ALA A 433 -46.96 -11.04 -14.91
N PRO A 434 -47.54 -12.17 -15.37
CA PRO A 434 -48.03 -13.19 -14.45
C PRO A 434 -46.86 -13.68 -13.60
N SER A 435 -47.07 -13.80 -12.29
CA SER A 435 -46.02 -14.23 -11.36
C SER A 435 -45.45 -15.58 -11.81
N MET A 436 -44.23 -15.59 -12.34
CA MET A 436 -43.49 -16.82 -12.67
C MET A 436 -42.68 -17.29 -11.47
N LEU A 437 -43.34 -17.36 -10.31
CA LEU A 437 -42.85 -18.11 -9.14
C LEU A 437 -43.41 -19.52 -9.20
#